data_AF-A0A7V2WTE7-F1
#
_entry.id   AF-A0A7V2WTE7-F1
#
_cell.length_a   1.000
_cell.length_b   1.000
_cell.length_c   1.000
_cell.angle_alpha   90.00
_cell.angle_beta   90.00
_cell.angle_gamma   90.00
#
_symmetry.space_group_name_H-M   'P 1'
#
loop_
_entity.id
_entity.type
_entity.pdbx_description
1 polymer ?
#
loop_
_entity_poly.entity_id
_entity_poly.type
_entity_poly.pdbx_seq_one_letter_code
_entity_poly.pdbx_strand_id
1 'polypeptide(L)'
;MIKPDQFKFFSQLVKDSSGIALTKGKEYLLESRLNELCKVLGLRDIDALYQQAKFKLTPRLKEQIVEAMTTNETYFFRDQHPFDALKNHIIKELMAQNQAKKELRFWSAAASTGQEAYSIAMIIAEHFPQLANWRVE
;
A
#
# COMPACT_ATOMS: atom_id res chain seq x y z
N MET A 1 18.32 15.83 -12.72
CA MET A 1 19.02 15.22 -11.58
C MET A 1 18.65 15.97 -10.32
N ILE A 2 18.06 15.29 -9.34
CA ILE A 2 17.66 15.92 -8.09
C ILE A 2 18.85 16.44 -7.28
N LYS A 3 18.71 17.62 -6.67
CA LYS A 3 19.78 18.22 -5.85
C LYS A 3 19.84 17.54 -4.47
N PRO A 4 21.03 17.44 -3.83
CA PRO A 4 21.18 16.78 -2.53
C PRO A 4 20.24 17.32 -1.43
N ASP A 5 20.03 18.65 -1.38
CA ASP A 5 19.15 19.28 -0.39
C ASP A 5 17.67 18.93 -0.60
N GLN A 6 17.26 18.79 -1.87
CA GLN A 6 15.90 18.38 -2.23
C GLN A 6 15.67 16.93 -1.87
N PHE A 7 16.63 16.05 -2.20
CA PHE A 7 16.58 14.66 -1.83
C PHE A 7 16.46 14.49 -0.31
N LYS A 8 17.28 15.21 0.46
CA LYS A 8 17.23 15.20 1.93
C LYS A 8 15.87 15.68 2.44
N PHE A 9 15.34 16.77 1.91
CA PHE A 9 14.04 17.31 2.31
C PHE A 9 12.89 16.34 2.05
N PHE A 10 12.76 15.85 0.82
CA PHE A 10 11.66 14.93 0.46
C PHE A 10 11.80 13.58 1.18
N SER A 11 13.01 13.05 1.30
CA SER A 11 13.25 11.80 2.04
C SER A 11 12.85 11.93 3.51
N GLN A 12 13.16 13.07 4.14
CA GLN A 12 12.77 13.32 5.53
C GLN A 12 11.24 13.48 5.65
N LEU A 13 10.61 14.24 4.75
CA LEU A 13 9.16 14.44 4.74
C LEU A 13 8.40 13.10 4.62
N VAL A 14 8.86 12.22 3.74
CA VAL A 14 8.29 10.89 3.52
C VAL A 14 8.49 10.01 4.76
N LYS A 15 9.71 10.00 5.31
CA LYS A 15 10.04 9.23 6.52
C LYS A 15 9.18 9.66 7.71
N ASP A 16 9.04 10.95 7.95
CA ASP A 16 8.28 11.50 9.08
C ASP A 16 6.78 11.22 8.95
N SER A 17 6.28 11.03 7.73
CA SER A 17 4.85 10.83 7.48
C SER A 17 4.45 9.36 7.37
N SER A 18 5.35 8.48 6.93
CA SER A 18 5.03 7.09 6.57
C SER A 18 5.96 6.03 7.16
N GLY A 19 7.08 6.45 7.78
CA GLY A 19 8.15 5.54 8.20
C GLY A 19 9.02 5.01 7.06
N ILE A 20 8.69 5.30 5.79
CA ILE A 20 9.47 4.84 4.64
C ILE A 20 10.83 5.56 4.62
N ALA A 21 11.90 4.77 4.78
CA ALA A 21 13.26 5.27 4.69
C ALA A 21 13.80 5.15 3.26
N LEU A 22 14.02 6.29 2.61
CA LEU A 22 14.72 6.35 1.33
C LEU A 22 16.23 6.43 1.58
N THR A 23 16.93 5.33 1.32
CA THR A 23 18.39 5.22 1.49
C THR A 23 19.13 5.86 0.31
N LYS A 24 20.38 6.25 0.54
CA LYS A 24 21.30 6.68 -0.53
C LYS A 24 21.34 5.62 -1.66
N GLY A 25 21.40 6.05 -2.90
CA GLY A 25 21.32 5.20 -4.10
C GLY A 25 19.91 5.06 -4.68
N LYS A 26 18.86 5.57 -3.99
CA LYS A 26 17.47 5.61 -4.48
C LYS A 26 17.05 6.98 -5.00
N GLU A 27 18.00 7.87 -5.27
CA GLU A 27 17.74 9.23 -5.77
C GLU A 27 16.96 9.19 -7.09
N TYR A 28 17.29 8.25 -7.98
CA TYR A 28 16.59 8.07 -9.25
C TYR A 28 15.11 7.73 -9.09
N LEU A 29 14.75 6.94 -8.06
CA LEU A 29 13.38 6.50 -7.81
C LEU A 29 12.53 7.69 -7.35
N LEU A 30 13.06 8.47 -6.41
CA LEU A 30 12.42 9.67 -5.92
C LEU A 30 12.31 10.72 -7.04
N GLU A 31 13.35 10.90 -7.84
CA GLU A 31 13.33 11.80 -9.00
C GLU A 31 12.24 11.39 -10.01
N SER A 32 12.18 10.10 -10.38
CA SER A 32 11.15 9.60 -11.31
C SER A 32 9.73 9.86 -10.80
N ARG A 33 9.46 9.52 -9.53
CA ARG A 33 8.12 9.64 -8.95
C ARG A 33 7.70 11.09 -8.71
N LEU A 34 8.62 11.95 -8.28
CA LEU A 34 8.34 13.39 -8.14
C LEU A 34 8.14 14.08 -9.50
N ASN A 35 8.83 13.65 -10.56
CA ASN A 35 8.59 14.17 -11.90
C ASN A 35 7.18 13.84 -12.40
N GLU A 36 6.69 12.61 -12.18
CA GLU A 36 5.30 12.26 -12.50
C GLU A 36 4.31 13.10 -11.67
N LEU A 37 4.58 13.28 -10.37
CA LEU A 37 3.75 14.15 -9.52
C LEU A 37 3.73 15.61 -10.03
N CYS A 38 4.86 16.14 -10.47
CA CYS A 38 4.92 17.49 -11.04
C CYS A 38 3.99 17.63 -12.25
N LYS A 39 3.94 16.62 -13.15
CA LYS A 39 3.01 16.62 -14.29
C LYS A 39 1.56 16.67 -13.84
N VAL A 40 1.19 15.85 -12.85
CA VAL A 40 -0.17 15.80 -12.28
C VAL A 40 -0.57 17.15 -11.67
N LEU A 41 0.38 17.83 -11.02
CA LEU A 41 0.15 19.13 -10.38
C LEU A 41 0.28 20.33 -11.34
N GLY A 42 0.66 20.10 -12.61
CA GLY A 42 0.93 21.18 -13.57
C GLY A 42 2.18 22.01 -13.22
N LEU A 43 3.12 21.43 -12.47
CA LEU A 43 4.38 22.08 -12.09
C LEU A 43 5.46 21.82 -13.15
N ARG A 44 6.31 22.82 -13.35
CA ARG A 44 7.38 22.76 -14.36
C ARG A 44 8.39 21.65 -14.09
N ASP A 45 8.81 21.50 -12.84
CA ASP A 45 9.89 20.63 -12.42
C ASP A 45 9.90 20.41 -10.89
N ILE A 46 10.80 19.54 -10.45
CA ILE A 46 11.04 19.25 -9.03
C ILE A 46 11.51 20.49 -8.26
N ASP A 47 12.21 21.44 -8.91
CA ASP A 47 12.61 22.70 -8.29
C ASP A 47 11.36 23.51 -7.86
N ALA A 48 10.37 23.65 -8.74
CA ALA A 48 9.10 24.31 -8.44
C ALA A 48 8.33 23.59 -7.32
N LEU A 49 8.26 22.25 -7.38
CA LEU A 49 7.63 21.45 -6.32
C LEU A 49 8.34 21.63 -4.97
N TYR A 50 9.67 21.65 -4.96
CA TYR A 50 10.46 21.87 -3.76
C TYR A 50 10.21 23.24 -3.15
N GLN A 51 10.18 24.31 -3.95
CA GLN A 51 9.88 25.65 -3.45
C GLN A 51 8.46 25.72 -2.86
N GLN A 52 7.48 25.16 -3.56
CA GLN A 52 6.10 25.11 -3.09
C GLN A 52 5.99 24.33 -1.77
N ALA A 53 6.61 23.15 -1.68
CA ALA A 53 6.61 22.33 -0.48
C ALA A 53 7.39 22.99 0.68
N LYS A 54 8.42 23.78 0.41
CA LYS A 54 9.21 24.45 1.45
C LYS A 54 8.50 25.66 2.04
N PHE A 55 7.82 26.46 1.22
CA PHE A 55 7.18 27.71 1.67
C PHE A 55 5.68 27.58 1.95
N LYS A 56 5.00 26.61 1.33
CA LYS A 56 3.55 26.44 1.43
C LYS A 56 3.15 24.95 1.39
N LEU A 57 3.61 24.19 2.39
CA LEU A 57 3.21 22.79 2.54
C LEU A 57 1.77 22.68 3.05
N THR A 58 0.82 22.51 2.14
CA THR A 58 -0.56 22.17 2.52
C THR A 58 -0.66 20.69 2.90
N PRO A 59 -1.64 20.29 3.75
CA PRO A 59 -1.88 18.89 4.07
C PRO A 59 -2.06 18.02 2.82
N ARG A 60 -2.81 18.52 1.84
CA ARG A 60 -3.03 17.85 0.55
C ARG A 60 -1.74 17.64 -0.23
N LEU A 61 -0.89 18.66 -0.33
CA LEU A 61 0.39 18.54 -1.05
C LEU A 61 1.31 17.54 -0.35
N LYS A 62 1.34 17.55 0.99
CA LYS A 62 2.08 16.59 1.78
C LYS A 62 1.63 15.15 1.48
N GLU A 63 0.32 14.91 1.49
CA GLU A 63 -0.27 13.60 1.18
C GLU A 63 0.11 13.13 -0.23
N GLN A 64 -0.05 13.98 -1.24
CA GLN A 64 0.31 13.65 -2.63
C GLN A 64 1.80 13.33 -2.79
N ILE A 65 2.69 14.04 -2.08
CA ILE A 65 4.13 13.72 -2.09
C ILE A 65 4.39 12.35 -1.45
N VAL A 66 3.77 12.06 -0.31
CA VAL A 66 3.94 10.79 0.40
C VAL A 66 3.39 9.63 -0.43
N GLU A 67 2.20 9.77 -0.99
CA GLU A 67 1.55 8.78 -1.85
C GLU A 67 2.35 8.49 -3.12
N ALA A 68 2.90 9.53 -3.76
CA ALA A 68 3.79 9.33 -4.90
C ALA A 68 5.04 8.49 -4.53
N MET A 69 5.42 8.44 -3.25
CA MET A 69 6.56 7.66 -2.75
C MET A 69 6.19 6.27 -2.23
N THR A 70 4.90 5.90 -2.14
CA THR A 70 4.50 4.52 -1.83
C THR A 70 4.53 3.65 -3.08
N THR A 71 4.82 2.36 -2.95
CA THR A 71 4.67 1.40 -4.05
C THR A 71 3.28 0.79 -3.94
N ASN A 72 2.32 1.36 -4.66
CA ASN A 72 0.93 0.90 -4.66
C ASN A 72 0.69 -0.16 -5.74
N GLU A 73 1.51 -1.22 -5.78
CA GLU A 73 1.23 -2.36 -6.65
C GLU A 73 0.32 -3.34 -5.91
N THR A 74 -0.85 -3.61 -6.46
CA THR A 74 -1.76 -4.63 -5.96
C THR A 74 -2.66 -5.11 -7.10
N TYR A 75 -2.94 -6.40 -7.13
CA TYR A 75 -3.83 -7.04 -8.11
C TYR A 75 -4.46 -8.27 -7.49
N PHE A 76 -5.56 -8.73 -8.08
CA PHE A 76 -6.27 -9.91 -7.58
C PHE A 76 -5.36 -11.13 -7.62
N PHE A 77 -5.39 -11.92 -6.55
CA PHE A 77 -4.60 -13.14 -6.41
C PHE A 77 -3.09 -12.95 -6.63
N ARG A 78 -2.54 -11.81 -6.19
CA ARG A 78 -1.10 -11.52 -6.23
C ARG A 78 -0.29 -12.61 -5.53
N ASP A 79 0.62 -13.23 -6.27
CA ASP A 79 1.38 -14.40 -5.84
C ASP A 79 0.42 -15.54 -5.46
N GLN A 80 0.06 -16.36 -6.45
CA GLN A 80 -1.04 -17.33 -6.34
C GLN A 80 -0.84 -18.38 -5.21
N HIS A 81 0.40 -18.69 -4.86
CA HIS A 81 0.73 -19.69 -3.83
C HIS A 81 0.13 -19.40 -2.45
N PRO A 82 0.25 -18.19 -1.86
CA PRO A 82 -0.47 -17.80 -0.66
C PRO A 82 -1.97 -18.11 -0.69
N PHE A 83 -2.65 -17.80 -1.79
CA PHE A 83 -4.08 -18.01 -1.93
C PHE A 83 -4.45 -19.49 -2.07
N ASP A 84 -3.60 -20.28 -2.74
CA ASP A 84 -3.76 -21.73 -2.77
C ASP A 84 -3.55 -22.35 -1.39
N ALA A 85 -2.57 -21.89 -0.61
CA ALA A 85 -2.38 -22.34 0.76
C ALA A 85 -3.57 -21.97 1.65
N LEU A 86 -4.10 -20.75 1.49
CA LEU A 86 -5.28 -20.26 2.20
C LEU A 86 -6.48 -21.17 1.96
N LYS A 87 -6.77 -21.47 0.69
CA LYS A 87 -7.87 -22.32 0.23
C LYS A 87 -7.67 -23.80 0.59
N ASN A 88 -6.48 -24.35 0.38
CA ASN A 88 -6.30 -25.79 0.47
C ASN A 88 -6.07 -26.26 1.90
N HIS A 89 -5.50 -25.41 2.76
CA HIS A 89 -5.04 -25.77 4.10
C HIS A 89 -5.58 -24.83 5.19
N ILE A 90 -5.23 -23.54 5.15
CA ILE A 90 -5.36 -22.64 6.32
C ILE A 90 -6.82 -22.46 6.76
N ILE A 91 -7.76 -22.18 5.83
CA ILE A 91 -9.17 -21.96 6.22
C ILE A 91 -9.76 -23.22 6.87
N LYS A 92 -9.43 -24.41 6.35
CA LYS A 92 -9.94 -25.69 6.89
C LYS A 92 -9.43 -25.93 8.31
N GLU A 93 -8.16 -25.64 8.56
CA GLU A 93 -7.55 -25.75 9.88
C GLU A 93 -8.17 -24.75 10.87
N LEU A 94 -8.34 -23.49 10.47
CA LEU A 94 -8.97 -22.47 11.30
C LEU A 94 -10.43 -22.79 11.62
N MET A 95 -11.17 -23.37 10.67
CA MET A 95 -12.52 -23.89 10.93
C MET A 95 -12.51 -24.98 11.99
N ALA A 96 -11.65 -25.99 11.86
CA ALA A 96 -11.56 -27.07 12.86
C ALA A 96 -11.26 -26.53 14.27
N GLN A 97 -10.38 -25.55 14.38
CA GLN A 97 -10.01 -24.93 15.65
C GLN A 97 -11.12 -24.04 16.24
N ASN A 98 -11.91 -23.37 15.39
CA ASN A 98 -12.92 -22.40 15.82
C ASN A 98 -14.36 -22.92 15.76
N GLN A 99 -14.55 -24.24 15.61
CA GLN A 99 -15.86 -24.86 15.45
C GLN A 99 -16.88 -24.49 16.54
N ALA A 100 -16.43 -24.34 17.79
CA ALA A 100 -17.30 -23.97 18.91
C ALA A 100 -17.78 -22.50 18.84
N LYS A 101 -16.94 -21.60 18.36
CA LYS A 101 -17.23 -20.16 18.27
C LYS A 101 -17.85 -19.76 16.94
N LYS A 102 -17.58 -20.53 15.89
CA LYS A 102 -17.94 -20.23 14.50
C LYS A 102 -17.55 -18.82 14.07
N GLU A 103 -16.33 -18.41 14.41
CA GLU A 103 -15.78 -17.09 14.08
C GLU A 103 -14.42 -17.22 13.39
N LEU A 104 -14.22 -16.49 12.29
CA LEU A 104 -12.95 -16.33 11.59
C LEU A 104 -12.70 -14.84 11.34
N ARG A 105 -11.46 -14.40 11.53
CA ARG A 105 -11.06 -13.01 11.33
C ARG A 105 -9.80 -12.95 10.47
N PHE A 106 -9.84 -12.16 9.41
CA PHE A 106 -8.76 -11.95 8.46
C PHE A 106 -8.29 -10.49 8.54
N TRP A 107 -6.99 -10.28 8.37
CA TRP A 107 -6.42 -8.94 8.31
C TRP A 107 -5.46 -8.84 7.13
N SER A 108 -5.86 -8.08 6.11
CA SER A 108 -4.98 -7.65 5.01
C SER A 108 -4.24 -6.38 5.47
N ALA A 109 -3.04 -6.56 6.01
CA ALA A 109 -2.18 -5.46 6.41
C ALA A 109 -1.57 -4.80 5.16
N ALA A 110 -1.76 -3.50 5.00
CA ALA A 110 -1.41 -2.74 3.79
C ALA A 110 -2.19 -3.17 2.53
N ALA A 111 -3.51 -3.29 2.65
CA ALA A 111 -4.43 -3.70 1.57
C ALA A 111 -4.37 -2.86 0.27
N SER A 112 -3.70 -1.70 0.27
CA SER A 112 -3.63 -0.78 -0.86
C SER A 112 -5.04 -0.46 -1.39
N THR A 113 -5.34 -0.70 -2.67
CA THR A 113 -6.70 -0.52 -3.24
C THR A 113 -7.68 -1.69 -2.98
N GLY A 114 -7.31 -2.67 -2.15
CA GLY A 114 -8.21 -3.68 -1.57
C GLY A 114 -8.24 -5.05 -2.27
N GLN A 115 -7.55 -5.23 -3.39
CA GLN A 115 -7.64 -6.44 -4.21
C GLN A 115 -7.28 -7.72 -3.44
N GLU A 116 -6.30 -7.66 -2.52
CA GLU A 116 -5.96 -8.81 -1.66
C GLU A 116 -7.13 -9.21 -0.75
N ALA A 117 -7.71 -8.25 -0.03
CA ALA A 117 -8.86 -8.49 0.85
C ALA A 117 -10.06 -9.05 0.06
N TYR A 118 -10.31 -8.52 -1.13
CA TYR A 118 -11.35 -9.06 -2.01
C TYR A 118 -11.02 -10.44 -2.56
N SER A 119 -9.75 -10.74 -2.84
CA SER A 119 -9.32 -12.08 -3.27
C SER A 119 -9.59 -13.13 -2.17
N ILE A 120 -9.34 -12.77 -0.91
CA ILE A 120 -9.69 -13.61 0.25
C ILE A 120 -11.21 -13.83 0.31
N ALA A 121 -11.99 -12.74 0.19
CA ALA A 121 -13.46 -12.82 0.22
C ALA A 121 -14.02 -13.70 -0.91
N MET A 122 -13.48 -13.60 -2.12
CA MET A 122 -13.85 -14.43 -3.26
C MET A 122 -13.59 -15.92 -2.98
N ILE A 123 -12.41 -16.26 -2.44
CA ILE A 123 -12.08 -17.65 -2.07
C ILE A 123 -13.07 -18.21 -1.05
N ILE A 124 -13.42 -17.42 -0.03
CA ILE A 124 -14.38 -17.83 1.00
C ILE A 124 -15.75 -18.08 0.37
N ALA A 125 -16.23 -17.15 -0.46
CA ALA A 125 -17.53 -17.25 -1.11
C ALA A 125 -17.63 -18.45 -2.07
N GLU A 126 -16.57 -18.72 -2.83
CA GLU A 126 -16.57 -19.76 -3.88
C GLU A 126 -16.31 -21.17 -3.32
N HIS A 127 -15.45 -21.30 -2.30
CA HIS A 127 -14.97 -22.61 -1.85
C HIS A 127 -15.45 -23.02 -0.45
N PHE A 128 -16.03 -22.11 0.32
CA PHE A 128 -16.43 -22.36 1.71
C PHE A 128 -17.86 -21.89 2.00
N PRO A 129 -18.88 -22.34 1.25
CA PRO A 129 -20.28 -21.93 1.46
C PRO A 129 -20.79 -22.22 2.89
N GLN A 130 -20.22 -23.22 3.58
CA GLN A 130 -20.53 -23.55 4.97
C GLN A 130 -20.16 -22.43 5.97
N LEU A 131 -19.28 -21.50 5.60
CA LEU A 131 -18.97 -20.31 6.41
C LEU A 131 -20.09 -19.26 6.39
N ALA A 132 -21.15 -19.43 5.58
CA ALA A 132 -22.30 -18.54 5.61
C ALA A 132 -22.99 -18.48 6.99
N ASN A 133 -22.87 -19.55 7.79
CA ASN A 133 -23.40 -19.62 9.16
C ASN A 133 -22.35 -19.26 10.24
N TRP A 134 -21.22 -18.68 9.83
CA TRP A 134 -20.12 -18.26 10.69
C TRP A 134 -20.02 -16.73 10.67
N ARG A 135 -19.48 -16.16 11.75
CA ARG A 135 -19.03 -14.77 11.74
C ARG A 135 -17.68 -14.69 11.04
N VAL A 136 -17.62 -14.03 9.91
CA VAL A 136 -16.38 -13.82 9.15
C VAL A 136 -16.13 -12.32 9.04
N GLU A 137 -14.96 -11.87 9.50
CA GLU A 137 -14.51 -10.47 9.46
C GLU A 137 -13.18 -10.31 8.72
#